data_AF-A0A9E1KBR9-F1
#
_entry.id   AF-A0A9E1KBR9-F1
#
_cell.length_a   1.000
_cell.length_b   1.000
_cell.length_c   1.000
_cell.angle_alpha   90.00
_cell.angle_beta   90.00
_cell.angle_gamma   90.00
#
_symmetry.space_group_name_H-M   'P 1'
#
loop_
_entity.id
_entity.type
_entity.pdbx_description
1 polymer ?
#
loop_
_entity_poly.entity_id
_entity_poly.type
_entity_poly.pdbx_seq_one_letter_code
_entity_poly.pdbx_strand_id
1 'polypeptide(L)'
;NRATMLAVADSMAAAGMAVVAIDMPLHGLTGDETNGTENFYMADSERTFDLDLADNTTSAPGPDGVTDSSGKHFINLTNLLNTRDNVRQAVSDLFAVTYAIEDLTAGTSSFDSSKIYFLGHSLGAMVGTTFVALEENVRDAAFAFGGGSYPKVLDGSAAFGPTISAGLSAAGVDKGTADYESFMGAAQTVVDTADPINHASNAAVDRGIVYFEIVGGNTGSPSDLVVPNTVPDGNDSSNTVPAPLAGTEPILALMGLTQVNSDQAGSDLKHSVKFVVGNHSSLLSADADLVNSEETNTKVRTEIQTIAATFLASDGALVDITDDSLLQAAP
;
A
#
# COMPACT_ATOMS: atom_id res chain seq x y z
N ASN A 1 2.72 -4.39 9.20
CA ASN A 1 2.86 -5.78 9.68
C ASN A 1 1.50 -6.45 9.65
N ARG A 2 1.41 -7.75 9.99
CA ARG A 2 0.15 -8.50 10.01
C ARG A 2 -0.93 -7.85 10.90
N ALA A 3 -0.53 -7.27 12.04
CA ALA A 3 -1.45 -6.64 12.98
C ALA A 3 -2.08 -5.34 12.44
N THR A 4 -1.49 -4.73 11.40
CA THR A 4 -2.09 -3.58 10.70
C THR A 4 -3.51 -3.88 10.20
N MET A 5 -3.81 -5.14 9.88
CA MET A 5 -5.14 -5.54 9.41
C MET A 5 -6.21 -5.61 10.49
N LEU A 6 -5.85 -5.49 11.79
CA LEU A 6 -6.84 -5.30 12.85
C LEU A 6 -7.66 -4.02 12.64
N ALA A 7 -7.09 -3.00 11.99
CA ALA A 7 -7.77 -1.74 11.70
C ALA A 7 -8.98 -1.87 10.75
N VAL A 8 -9.02 -2.92 9.92
CA VAL A 8 -10.11 -3.19 8.96
C VAL A 8 -10.93 -4.44 9.32
N ALA A 9 -10.46 -5.23 10.29
CA ALA A 9 -11.04 -6.53 10.63
C ALA A 9 -12.52 -6.42 11.05
N ASP A 10 -12.89 -5.42 11.85
CA ASP A 10 -14.27 -5.24 12.29
C ASP A 10 -15.21 -4.90 11.13
N SER A 11 -14.80 -4.03 10.21
CA SER A 11 -15.58 -3.66 9.02
C SER A 11 -15.77 -4.84 8.07
N MET A 12 -14.72 -5.64 7.87
CA MET A 12 -14.78 -6.86 7.07
C MET A 12 -15.66 -7.93 7.74
N ALA A 13 -15.53 -8.12 9.06
CA ALA A 13 -16.35 -9.05 9.81
C ALA A 13 -17.84 -8.67 9.80
N ALA A 14 -18.16 -7.37 9.88
CA ALA A 14 -19.51 -6.86 9.74
C ALA A 14 -20.12 -7.17 8.36
N ALA A 15 -19.29 -7.27 7.32
CA ALA A 15 -19.68 -7.69 5.97
C ALA A 15 -19.68 -9.23 5.78
N GLY A 16 -19.43 -10.01 6.85
CA GLY A 16 -19.41 -11.47 6.81
C GLY A 16 -18.11 -12.06 6.25
N MET A 17 -17.04 -11.28 6.21
CA MET A 17 -15.74 -11.70 5.71
C MET A 17 -14.75 -11.92 6.86
N ALA A 18 -13.86 -12.89 6.68
CA ALA A 18 -12.73 -13.10 7.58
C ALA A 18 -11.45 -12.54 6.95
N VAL A 19 -10.58 -11.94 7.76
CA VAL A 19 -9.32 -11.36 7.30
C VAL A 19 -8.15 -12.27 7.68
N VAL A 20 -7.37 -12.69 6.69
CA VAL A 20 -6.11 -13.40 6.88
C VAL A 20 -4.97 -12.45 6.53
N ALA A 21 -4.04 -12.24 7.46
CA ALA A 21 -2.92 -11.32 7.28
C ALA A 21 -1.59 -12.01 7.64
N ILE A 22 -0.58 -11.76 6.81
CA ILE A 22 0.79 -12.21 7.03
C ILE A 22 1.74 -11.02 7.02
N ASP A 23 2.94 -11.20 7.57
CA ASP A 23 4.02 -10.24 7.39
C ASP A 23 4.76 -10.48 6.10
N MET A 24 5.10 -9.39 5.42
CA MET A 24 6.11 -9.39 4.36
C MET A 24 7.51 -9.65 4.95
N PRO A 25 8.53 -9.99 4.13
CA PRO A 25 9.92 -10.00 4.60
C PRO A 25 10.26 -8.72 5.37
N LEU A 26 11.05 -8.80 6.43
CA LEU A 26 11.51 -7.65 7.22
C LEU A 26 10.39 -6.82 7.87
N HIS A 27 9.14 -7.30 7.81
CA HIS A 27 8.01 -6.80 8.58
C HIS A 27 7.67 -7.80 9.70
N GLY A 28 6.87 -7.34 10.64
CA GLY A 28 6.53 -8.07 11.85
C GLY A 28 6.26 -7.14 13.01
N LEU A 29 6.07 -7.73 14.17
CA LEU A 29 5.96 -7.03 15.44
C LEU A 29 7.34 -7.00 16.10
N THR A 30 7.61 -5.99 16.91
CA THR A 30 8.87 -5.91 17.68
C THR A 30 8.67 -6.35 19.13
N GLY A 31 7.43 -6.40 19.61
CA GLY A 31 7.10 -6.69 21.01
C GLY A 31 7.15 -5.45 21.92
N ASP A 32 7.61 -4.31 21.39
CA ASP A 32 7.68 -3.02 22.08
C ASP A 32 6.47 -2.12 21.77
N GLU A 33 5.51 -2.61 20.98
CA GLU A 33 4.28 -1.88 20.71
C GLU A 33 3.48 -1.64 22.02
N THR A 34 2.73 -0.53 22.04
CA THR A 34 1.94 -0.10 23.23
C THR A 34 0.44 -0.02 22.94
N ASN A 35 0.02 -0.50 21.78
CA ASN A 35 -1.34 -0.38 21.27
C ASN A 35 -2.13 -1.71 21.34
N GLY A 36 -1.62 -2.70 22.08
CA GLY A 36 -2.20 -4.04 22.21
C GLY A 36 -1.66 -5.04 21.20
N THR A 37 -1.00 -4.59 20.12
CA THR A 37 -0.49 -5.49 19.08
C THR A 37 0.74 -6.29 19.52
N GLU A 38 1.42 -5.86 20.59
CA GLU A 38 2.52 -6.60 21.22
C GLU A 38 2.09 -8.01 21.67
N ASN A 39 0.80 -8.21 21.96
CA ASN A 39 0.25 -9.53 22.32
C ASN A 39 0.25 -10.55 21.17
N PHE A 40 0.47 -10.10 19.94
CA PHE A 40 0.59 -10.95 18.77
C PHE A 40 2.05 -11.26 18.42
N TYR A 41 3.03 -10.72 19.14
CA TYR A 41 4.45 -10.95 18.89
C TYR A 41 4.82 -12.44 19.03
N MET A 42 5.61 -12.93 18.08
CA MET A 42 6.04 -14.32 17.97
C MET A 42 7.57 -14.38 17.94
N ALA A 43 8.21 -14.36 19.11
CA ALA A 43 9.68 -14.28 19.25
C ALA A 43 10.47 -15.22 18.32
N ASP A 44 10.01 -16.47 18.16
CA ASP A 44 10.70 -17.46 17.34
C ASP A 44 10.35 -17.40 15.84
N SER A 45 9.52 -16.44 15.41
CA SER A 45 8.93 -16.42 14.06
C SER A 45 8.74 -15.03 13.45
N GLU A 46 9.15 -13.96 14.14
CA GLU A 46 9.10 -12.62 13.54
C GLU A 46 10.05 -12.49 12.35
N ARG A 47 9.54 -11.92 11.25
CA ARG A 47 10.34 -11.70 10.04
C ARG A 47 11.14 -10.40 10.08
N THR A 48 10.99 -9.60 11.14
CA THR A 48 11.89 -8.47 11.47
C THR A 48 13.27 -8.97 11.92
N PHE A 49 13.37 -10.22 12.39
CA PHE A 49 14.58 -10.81 12.98
C PHE A 49 15.16 -9.99 14.14
N ASP A 50 14.33 -9.18 14.79
CA ASP A 50 14.71 -8.21 15.82
C ASP A 50 15.96 -7.39 15.45
N LEU A 51 16.05 -7.00 14.17
CA LEU A 51 17.18 -6.22 13.67
C LEU A 51 17.26 -4.87 14.38
N ASP A 52 18.47 -4.49 14.78
CA ASP A 52 18.83 -3.18 15.33
C ASP A 52 20.08 -2.69 14.58
N LEU A 53 19.84 -2.06 13.44
CA LEU A 53 20.86 -1.64 12.47
C LEU A 53 20.87 -0.12 12.25
N ALA A 54 19.90 0.61 12.79
CA ALA A 54 19.82 2.06 12.69
C ALA A 54 19.21 2.68 13.94
N ASP A 55 19.67 3.88 14.27
CA ASP A 55 19.08 4.67 15.34
C ASP A 55 17.63 5.02 14.99
N ASN A 56 16.69 4.66 15.86
CA ASN A 56 15.26 4.79 15.62
C ASN A 56 14.76 6.23 15.68
N THR A 57 15.58 7.17 16.17
CA THR A 57 15.25 8.59 16.22
C THR A 57 15.80 9.34 15.01
N THR A 58 17.01 9.01 14.58
CA THR A 58 17.77 9.77 13.57
C THR A 58 17.87 9.05 12.23
N SER A 59 17.52 7.76 12.17
CA SER A 59 17.75 6.87 11.03
C SER A 59 19.23 6.72 10.62
N ALA A 60 20.16 7.16 11.47
CA ALA A 60 21.58 7.01 11.23
C ALA A 60 21.99 5.52 11.34
N PRO A 61 22.98 5.05 10.55
CA PRO A 61 23.44 3.66 10.64
C PRO A 61 24.07 3.33 12.01
N GLY A 62 23.79 2.13 12.52
CA GLY A 62 24.32 1.58 13.77
C GLY A 62 23.23 1.28 14.80
N PRO A 63 23.46 0.33 15.72
CA PRO A 63 22.47 -0.06 16.70
C PRO A 63 22.25 1.02 17.78
N ASP A 64 21.01 1.20 18.24
CA ASP A 64 20.67 2.07 19.38
C ASP A 64 20.12 1.31 20.60
N GLY A 65 20.02 -0.02 20.50
CA GLY A 65 19.49 -0.90 21.53
C GLY A 65 17.98 -1.08 21.48
N VAL A 66 17.30 -0.54 20.48
CA VAL A 66 15.87 -0.70 20.22
C VAL A 66 15.68 -1.35 18.86
N THR A 67 14.88 -2.42 18.80
CA THR A 67 14.56 -3.09 17.54
C THR A 67 14.01 -2.09 16.51
N ASP A 68 14.53 -2.15 15.29
CA ASP A 68 14.10 -1.32 14.18
C ASP A 68 12.62 -1.56 13.84
N SER A 69 11.94 -0.49 13.42
CA SER A 69 10.52 -0.56 13.08
C SER A 69 10.24 -1.50 11.91
N SER A 70 9.03 -2.07 11.93
CA SER A 70 8.52 -2.98 10.90
C SER A 70 8.75 -2.44 9.48
N GLY A 71 9.42 -3.24 8.64
CA GLY A 71 9.64 -2.91 7.23
C GLY A 71 10.77 -1.92 6.93
N LYS A 72 11.44 -1.35 7.95
CA LYS A 72 12.50 -0.33 7.76
C LYS A 72 13.60 -0.76 6.79
N HIS A 73 13.92 -2.05 6.78
CA HIS A 73 14.98 -2.63 5.95
C HIS A 73 14.47 -3.31 4.66
N PHE A 74 13.17 -3.25 4.38
CA PHE A 74 12.57 -3.89 3.20
C PHE A 74 13.15 -3.35 1.89
N ILE A 75 13.35 -2.04 1.84
CA ILE A 75 13.94 -1.34 0.71
C ILE A 75 15.40 -1.03 1.04
N ASN A 76 16.31 -1.63 0.27
CA ASN A 76 17.74 -1.46 0.47
C ASN A 76 18.40 -0.84 -0.76
N LEU A 77 18.72 0.46 -0.68
CA LEU A 77 19.38 1.18 -1.78
C LEU A 77 20.82 0.73 -2.03
N THR A 78 21.48 0.14 -1.03
CA THR A 78 22.83 -0.42 -1.19
C THR A 78 22.82 -1.81 -1.82
N ASN A 79 21.68 -2.50 -1.78
CA ASN A 79 21.48 -3.81 -2.37
C ASN A 79 20.07 -3.95 -2.95
N LEU A 80 19.90 -3.39 -4.14
CA LEU A 80 18.61 -3.35 -4.84
C LEU A 80 18.10 -4.75 -5.23
N LEU A 81 18.98 -5.75 -5.31
CA LEU A 81 18.58 -7.15 -5.51
C LEU A 81 17.81 -7.67 -4.30
N ASN A 82 18.17 -7.24 -3.09
CA ASN A 82 17.42 -7.60 -1.89
C ASN A 82 16.02 -6.99 -1.91
N THR A 83 15.86 -5.71 -2.29
CA THR A 83 14.53 -5.10 -2.47
C THR A 83 13.67 -5.90 -3.44
N ARG A 84 14.21 -6.22 -4.63
CA ARG A 84 13.50 -7.03 -5.64
C ARG A 84 13.07 -8.38 -5.08
N ASP A 85 13.98 -9.08 -4.41
CA ASP A 85 13.72 -10.43 -3.93
C ASP A 85 12.82 -10.43 -2.68
N ASN A 86 12.83 -9.37 -1.86
CA ASN A 86 11.84 -9.15 -0.79
C ASN A 86 10.42 -9.00 -1.38
N VAL A 87 10.24 -8.22 -2.45
CA VAL A 87 8.94 -8.09 -3.14
C VAL A 87 8.49 -9.44 -3.70
N ARG A 88 9.37 -10.16 -4.40
CA ARG A 88 9.06 -11.48 -4.96
C ARG A 88 8.71 -12.50 -3.87
N GLN A 89 9.44 -12.48 -2.76
CA GLN A 89 9.14 -13.35 -1.63
C GLN A 89 7.78 -13.00 -1.04
N ALA A 90 7.45 -11.72 -0.87
CA ALA A 90 6.12 -11.30 -0.40
C ALA A 90 4.98 -11.81 -1.32
N VAL A 91 5.16 -11.72 -2.64
CA VAL A 91 4.22 -12.32 -3.61
C VAL A 91 4.15 -13.84 -3.46
N SER A 92 5.29 -14.51 -3.32
CA SER A 92 5.34 -15.97 -3.11
C SER A 92 4.64 -16.40 -1.82
N ASP A 93 4.76 -15.62 -0.76
CA ASP A 93 4.12 -15.90 0.52
C ASP A 93 2.60 -15.76 0.41
N LEU A 94 2.10 -14.80 -0.39
CA LEU A 94 0.67 -14.67 -0.68
C LEU A 94 0.11 -15.88 -1.43
N PHE A 95 0.82 -16.44 -2.42
CA PHE A 95 0.40 -17.71 -3.05
C PHE A 95 0.29 -18.85 -2.03
N ALA A 96 1.25 -18.93 -1.09
CA ALA A 96 1.21 -19.94 -0.04
C ALA A 96 0.00 -19.77 0.89
N VAL A 97 -0.40 -18.52 1.18
CA VAL A 97 -1.62 -18.23 1.94
C VAL A 97 -2.87 -18.64 1.16
N THR A 98 -2.96 -18.33 -0.14
CA THR A 98 -4.09 -18.74 -0.99
C THR A 98 -4.32 -20.25 -0.91
N TYR A 99 -3.25 -21.03 -1.01
CA TYR A 99 -3.31 -22.49 -0.90
C TYR A 99 -3.68 -22.95 0.52
N ALA A 100 -3.10 -22.32 1.56
CA ALA A 100 -3.34 -22.70 2.94
C ALA A 100 -4.82 -22.46 3.37
N ILE A 101 -5.51 -21.49 2.76
CA ILE A 101 -6.92 -21.15 3.08
C ILE A 101 -7.84 -22.38 3.01
N GLU A 102 -7.58 -23.35 2.12
CA GLU A 102 -8.40 -24.56 1.98
C GLU A 102 -8.49 -25.37 3.29
N ASP A 103 -7.41 -25.38 4.08
CA ASP A 103 -7.29 -26.14 5.33
C ASP A 103 -7.40 -25.25 6.59
N LEU A 104 -7.49 -23.92 6.42
CA LEU A 104 -7.59 -23.00 7.56
C LEU A 104 -8.96 -23.10 8.23
N THR A 105 -8.96 -22.91 9.55
CA THR A 105 -10.18 -22.83 10.36
C THR A 105 -10.11 -21.65 11.33
N ALA A 106 -11.24 -21.00 11.56
CA ALA A 106 -11.44 -19.97 12.58
C ALA A 106 -12.36 -20.54 13.66
N GLY A 107 -11.76 -21.17 14.67
CA GLY A 107 -12.50 -21.90 15.71
C GLY A 107 -13.18 -23.14 15.14
N THR A 108 -14.50 -23.08 14.93
CA THR A 108 -15.28 -24.19 14.34
C THR A 108 -15.72 -23.94 12.90
N SER A 109 -15.41 -22.77 12.35
CA SER A 109 -15.75 -22.38 10.98
C SER A 109 -14.58 -22.65 10.05
N SER A 110 -14.86 -23.19 8.86
CA SER A 110 -13.90 -23.25 7.75
C SER A 110 -14.04 -22.03 6.85
N PHE A 111 -12.95 -21.66 6.17
CA PHE A 111 -12.98 -20.62 5.15
C PHE A 111 -13.59 -21.18 3.84
N ASP A 112 -14.28 -20.31 3.08
CA ASP A 112 -14.76 -20.64 1.74
C ASP A 112 -13.65 -20.34 0.73
N SER A 113 -12.89 -21.35 0.33
CA SER A 113 -11.79 -21.20 -0.64
C SER A 113 -12.27 -20.84 -2.06
N SER A 114 -13.58 -20.87 -2.34
CA SER A 114 -14.14 -20.35 -3.59
C SER A 114 -14.41 -18.84 -3.57
N LYS A 115 -14.12 -18.18 -2.45
CA LYS A 115 -14.36 -16.75 -2.19
C LYS A 115 -13.14 -16.08 -1.58
N ILE A 116 -12.09 -15.96 -2.38
CA ILE A 116 -10.84 -15.31 -2.00
C ILE A 116 -10.81 -13.91 -2.62
N TYR A 117 -10.56 -12.92 -1.78
CA TYR A 117 -10.50 -11.50 -2.15
C TYR A 117 -9.22 -10.89 -1.62
N PHE A 118 -8.80 -9.76 -2.20
CA PHE A 118 -7.58 -9.08 -1.78
C PHE A 118 -7.85 -7.63 -1.35
N LEU A 119 -7.27 -7.22 -0.21
CA LEU A 119 -7.20 -5.82 0.21
C LEU A 119 -5.74 -5.45 0.44
N GLY A 120 -5.25 -4.47 -0.31
CA GLY A 120 -3.88 -3.97 -0.16
C GLY A 120 -3.83 -2.50 0.25
N HIS A 121 -2.87 -2.15 1.10
CA HIS A 121 -2.54 -0.78 1.48
C HIS A 121 -1.08 -0.48 1.17
N SER A 122 -0.78 0.67 0.57
CA SER A 122 0.60 1.15 0.38
C SER A 122 1.49 0.09 -0.29
N LEU A 123 2.62 -0.27 0.32
CA LEU A 123 3.48 -1.36 -0.13
C LEU A 123 2.72 -2.69 -0.32
N GLY A 124 1.73 -2.99 0.52
CA GLY A 124 0.85 -4.14 0.36
C GLY A 124 -0.05 -4.05 -0.88
N ALA A 125 -0.47 -2.85 -1.30
CA ALA A 125 -1.16 -2.64 -2.58
C ALA A 125 -0.22 -2.82 -3.79
N MET A 126 1.04 -2.39 -3.67
CA MET A 126 2.06 -2.56 -4.70
C MET A 126 2.43 -4.04 -4.89
N VAL A 127 2.76 -4.75 -3.82
CA VAL A 127 2.98 -6.21 -3.83
C VAL A 127 1.71 -6.93 -4.31
N GLY A 128 0.57 -6.49 -3.80
CA GLY A 128 -0.75 -7.03 -4.13
C GLY A 128 -1.11 -6.93 -5.61
N THR A 129 -0.75 -5.84 -6.27
CA THR A 129 -1.00 -5.68 -7.73
C THR A 129 -0.29 -6.80 -8.51
N THR A 130 0.96 -7.10 -8.16
CA THR A 130 1.71 -8.21 -8.78
C THR A 130 1.11 -9.57 -8.43
N PHE A 131 0.72 -9.79 -7.17
CA PHE A 131 0.10 -11.04 -6.73
C PHE A 131 -1.25 -11.30 -7.44
N VAL A 132 -2.15 -10.32 -7.44
CA VAL A 132 -3.49 -10.43 -8.05
C VAL A 132 -3.40 -10.65 -9.57
N ALA A 133 -2.38 -10.11 -10.23
CA ALA A 133 -2.13 -10.37 -11.65
C ALA A 133 -1.76 -11.83 -11.96
N LEU A 134 -1.29 -12.58 -10.97
CA LEU A 134 -0.72 -13.91 -11.13
C LEU A 134 -1.51 -15.01 -10.39
N GLU A 135 -2.42 -14.64 -9.50
CA GLU A 135 -3.31 -15.55 -8.77
C GLU A 135 -4.73 -15.51 -9.34
N GLU A 136 -5.13 -16.57 -10.03
CA GLU A 136 -6.45 -16.65 -10.67
C GLU A 136 -7.59 -16.88 -9.68
N ASN A 137 -7.31 -17.39 -8.48
CA ASN A 137 -8.36 -17.65 -7.47
C ASN A 137 -8.80 -16.39 -6.71
N VAL A 138 -8.09 -15.26 -6.87
CA VAL A 138 -8.55 -13.97 -6.33
C VAL A 138 -9.66 -13.42 -7.23
N ARG A 139 -10.86 -13.34 -6.65
CA ARG A 139 -12.09 -12.95 -7.35
C ARG A 139 -12.19 -11.47 -7.63
N ASP A 140 -11.88 -10.64 -6.64
CA ASP A 140 -11.98 -9.18 -6.70
C ASP A 140 -10.96 -8.57 -5.73
N ALA A 141 -10.52 -7.35 -6.01
CA ALA A 141 -9.51 -6.68 -5.20
C ALA A 141 -9.81 -5.21 -4.92
N ALA A 142 -9.49 -4.79 -3.70
CA ALA A 142 -9.49 -3.41 -3.25
C ALA A 142 -8.05 -2.97 -2.98
N PHE A 143 -7.66 -1.81 -3.49
CA PHE A 143 -6.32 -1.26 -3.30
C PHE A 143 -6.40 0.16 -2.75
N ALA A 144 -5.57 0.48 -1.77
CA ALA A 144 -5.47 1.81 -1.21
C ALA A 144 -4.02 2.30 -1.32
N PHE A 145 -3.84 3.46 -1.94
CA PHE A 145 -2.61 4.26 -1.83
C PHE A 145 -1.33 3.54 -2.29
N GLY A 146 -1.43 2.66 -3.29
CA GLY A 146 -0.29 2.05 -3.97
C GLY A 146 0.09 2.83 -5.23
N GLY A 147 1.23 2.49 -5.84
CA GLY A 147 1.71 3.16 -7.06
C GLY A 147 2.66 2.30 -7.88
N GLY A 148 2.93 2.72 -9.11
CA GLY A 148 3.90 2.09 -10.01
C GLY A 148 5.30 2.67 -9.86
N SER A 149 6.34 1.92 -10.26
CA SER A 149 7.74 2.36 -10.27
C SER A 149 8.32 2.64 -8.87
N TYR A 150 8.74 1.58 -8.15
CA TYR A 150 9.28 1.68 -6.78
C TYR A 150 10.31 2.82 -6.57
N PRO A 151 11.40 2.93 -7.35
CA PRO A 151 12.42 3.95 -7.13
C PRO A 151 11.90 5.37 -7.36
N LYS A 152 11.10 5.60 -8.41
CA LYS A 152 10.58 6.93 -8.72
C LYS A 152 9.45 7.37 -7.78
N VAL A 153 8.64 6.44 -7.29
CA VAL A 153 7.68 6.73 -6.21
C VAL A 153 8.42 7.16 -4.94
N LEU A 154 9.49 6.47 -4.56
CA LEU A 154 10.30 6.87 -3.40
C LEU A 154 11.02 8.20 -3.61
N ASP A 155 11.55 8.44 -4.81
CA ASP A 155 12.23 9.68 -5.21
C ASP A 155 11.28 10.90 -5.16
N GLY A 156 10.06 10.73 -5.67
CA GLY A 156 9.02 11.77 -5.69
C GLY A 156 8.19 11.87 -4.40
N SER A 157 8.36 10.95 -3.46
CA SER A 157 7.64 10.93 -2.18
C SER A 157 8.07 12.10 -1.30
N ALA A 158 7.12 12.86 -0.76
CA ALA A 158 7.42 13.90 0.22
C ALA A 158 7.95 13.30 1.54
N ALA A 159 7.48 12.09 1.90
CA ALA A 159 7.90 11.37 3.11
C ALA A 159 9.28 10.72 2.97
N PHE A 160 9.59 10.12 1.81
CA PHE A 160 10.82 9.34 1.63
C PHE A 160 11.90 10.04 0.81
N GLY A 161 11.54 10.85 -0.18
CA GLY A 161 12.47 11.48 -1.12
C GLY A 161 13.63 12.26 -0.47
N PRO A 162 13.41 13.06 0.59
CA PRO A 162 14.48 13.75 1.30
C PRO A 162 15.53 12.79 1.89
N THR A 163 15.10 11.71 2.55
CA THR A 163 16.00 10.72 3.15
C THR A 163 16.78 9.94 2.08
N ILE A 164 16.09 9.54 1.00
CA ILE A 164 16.69 8.82 -0.13
C ILE A 164 17.75 9.68 -0.81
N SER A 165 17.43 10.95 -1.12
CA SER A 165 18.36 11.87 -1.76
C SER A 165 19.54 12.22 -0.86
N ALA A 166 19.35 12.39 0.45
CA ALA A 166 20.44 12.60 1.40
C ALA A 166 21.37 11.38 1.49
N GLY A 167 20.82 10.17 1.55
CA GLY A 167 21.60 8.92 1.57
C GLY A 167 22.43 8.72 0.32
N LEU A 168 21.87 9.01 -0.85
CA LEU A 168 22.59 8.94 -2.13
C LEU A 168 23.66 10.03 -2.24
N SER A 169 23.37 11.25 -1.79
CA SER A 169 24.34 12.35 -1.75
C SER A 169 25.56 12.00 -0.87
N ALA A 170 25.34 11.33 0.27
CA ALA A 170 26.42 10.83 1.12
C ALA A 170 27.32 9.78 0.41
N ALA A 171 26.80 9.10 -0.60
CA ALA A 171 27.54 8.19 -1.48
C ALA A 171 28.10 8.86 -2.75
N GLY A 172 27.97 10.18 -2.88
CA GLY A 172 28.44 10.96 -4.03
C GLY A 172 27.48 10.99 -5.22
N VAL A 173 26.20 10.64 -5.02
CA VAL A 173 25.15 10.63 -6.04
C VAL A 173 24.10 11.69 -5.70
N ASP A 174 24.30 12.90 -6.22
CA ASP A 174 23.49 14.07 -5.84
C ASP A 174 22.23 14.23 -6.71
N LYS A 175 21.06 14.44 -6.08
CA LYS A 175 19.79 14.69 -6.78
C LYS A 175 19.89 15.88 -7.75
N GLY A 176 19.26 15.74 -8.92
CA GLY A 176 19.33 16.73 -10.00
C GLY A 176 20.55 16.58 -10.93
N THR A 177 21.42 15.60 -10.69
CA THR A 177 22.54 15.27 -11.59
C THR A 177 22.20 14.11 -12.53
N ALA A 178 22.97 13.96 -13.60
CA ALA A 178 22.85 12.82 -14.51
C ALA A 178 23.18 11.48 -13.82
N ASP A 179 24.09 11.49 -12.85
CA ASP A 179 24.46 10.28 -12.10
C ASP A 179 23.32 9.81 -11.20
N TYR A 180 22.56 10.73 -10.61
CA TYR A 180 21.37 10.40 -9.83
C TYR A 180 20.26 9.78 -10.70
N GLU A 181 19.98 10.36 -11.86
CA GLU A 181 18.99 9.79 -12.78
C GLU A 181 19.46 8.45 -13.37
N SER A 182 20.77 8.29 -13.59
CA SER A 182 21.36 7.00 -13.98
C SER A 182 21.21 5.95 -12.88
N PHE A 183 21.39 6.35 -11.61
CA PHE A 183 21.12 5.48 -10.46
C PHE A 183 19.65 5.08 -10.41
N MET A 184 18.70 6.02 -10.55
CA MET A 184 17.27 5.72 -10.56
C MET A 184 16.86 4.79 -11.70
N GLY A 185 17.40 4.99 -12.90
CA GLY A 185 17.18 4.10 -14.04
C GLY A 185 17.75 2.70 -13.83
N ALA A 186 18.95 2.59 -13.26
CA ALA A 186 19.54 1.31 -12.88
C ALA A 186 18.72 0.61 -11.79
N ALA A 187 18.24 1.36 -10.79
CA ALA A 187 17.40 0.84 -9.74
C ALA A 187 16.09 0.30 -10.26
N GLN A 188 15.42 1.04 -11.16
CA GLN A 188 14.21 0.56 -11.82
C GLN A 188 14.51 -0.73 -12.58
N THR A 189 15.58 -0.75 -13.37
CA THR A 189 15.98 -1.95 -14.15
C THR A 189 16.16 -3.19 -13.27
N VAL A 190 16.70 -3.03 -12.06
CA VAL A 190 16.90 -4.16 -11.13
C VAL A 190 15.57 -4.66 -10.57
N VAL A 191 14.68 -3.76 -10.13
CA VAL A 191 13.41 -4.13 -9.49
C VAL A 191 12.27 -4.42 -10.47
N ASP A 192 12.44 -4.05 -11.74
CA ASP A 192 11.39 -3.96 -12.76
C ASP A 192 10.46 -5.18 -12.82
N THR A 193 11.03 -6.38 -12.82
CA THR A 193 10.25 -7.64 -12.89
C THR A 193 9.27 -7.85 -11.73
N ALA A 194 9.46 -7.17 -10.61
CA ALA A 194 8.61 -7.22 -9.43
C ALA A 194 7.75 -5.95 -9.27
N ASP A 195 7.94 -4.96 -10.15
CA ASP A 195 7.26 -3.68 -10.08
C ASP A 195 5.78 -3.81 -10.48
N PRO A 196 4.83 -3.29 -9.67
CA PRO A 196 3.41 -3.40 -9.97
C PRO A 196 3.00 -2.80 -11.31
N ILE A 197 3.75 -1.83 -11.85
CA ILE A 197 3.40 -1.21 -13.14
C ILE A 197 3.38 -2.22 -14.29
N ASN A 198 4.23 -3.25 -14.23
CA ASN A 198 4.31 -4.30 -15.24
C ASN A 198 3.16 -5.32 -15.15
N HIS A 199 2.42 -5.31 -14.04
CA HIS A 199 1.37 -6.28 -13.72
C HIS A 199 -0.03 -5.64 -13.65
N ALA A 200 -0.12 -4.31 -13.61
CA ALA A 200 -1.36 -3.55 -13.42
C ALA A 200 -2.49 -3.96 -14.38
N SER A 201 -2.24 -4.05 -15.68
CA SER A 201 -3.28 -4.45 -16.64
C SER A 201 -3.79 -5.87 -16.40
N ASN A 202 -2.91 -6.82 -16.09
CA ASN A 202 -3.29 -8.21 -15.83
C ASN A 202 -4.00 -8.38 -14.47
N ALA A 203 -3.67 -7.55 -13.48
CA ALA A 203 -4.36 -7.51 -12.20
C ALA A 203 -5.86 -7.18 -12.37
N ALA A 204 -6.24 -6.47 -13.43
CA ALA A 204 -7.63 -6.13 -13.72
C ALA A 204 -8.32 -7.10 -14.71
N VAL A 205 -7.72 -8.21 -15.14
CA VAL A 205 -8.40 -9.13 -16.07
C VAL A 205 -9.40 -10.02 -15.32
N ASP A 206 -10.66 -10.04 -15.79
CA ASP A 206 -11.74 -10.94 -15.32
C ASP A 206 -12.10 -10.84 -13.82
N ARG A 207 -11.94 -9.66 -13.19
CA ARG A 207 -12.21 -9.44 -11.75
C ARG A 207 -12.50 -8.00 -11.35
N GLY A 208 -13.46 -7.73 -10.47
CA GLY A 208 -13.71 -6.38 -10.00
C GLY A 208 -12.48 -5.75 -9.31
N ILE A 209 -12.27 -4.45 -9.55
CA ILE A 209 -11.25 -3.62 -8.91
C ILE A 209 -11.87 -2.32 -8.38
N VAL A 210 -11.63 -2.03 -7.09
CA VAL A 210 -11.79 -0.69 -6.53
C VAL A 210 -10.44 -0.16 -6.04
N TYR A 211 -10.09 1.08 -6.39
CA TYR A 211 -8.82 1.69 -6.02
C TYR A 211 -9.03 3.05 -5.35
N PHE A 212 -8.45 3.24 -4.18
CA PHE A 212 -8.55 4.48 -3.40
C PHE A 212 -7.30 5.35 -3.58
N GLU A 213 -7.53 6.65 -3.80
CA GLU A 213 -6.49 7.65 -3.98
C GLU A 213 -6.83 8.91 -3.15
N ILE A 214 -5.84 9.48 -2.45
CA ILE A 214 -5.98 10.80 -1.82
C ILE A 214 -5.45 11.85 -2.81
N VAL A 215 -6.35 12.60 -3.44
CA VAL A 215 -6.00 13.70 -4.34
C VAL A 215 -5.84 15.04 -3.62
N GLY A 216 -6.41 15.15 -2.42
CA GLY A 216 -6.38 16.38 -1.64
C GLY A 216 -7.15 17.52 -2.31
N GLY A 217 -6.83 18.76 -1.90
CA GLY A 217 -7.37 19.99 -2.47
C GLY A 217 -8.48 20.64 -1.63
N ASN A 218 -9.20 19.90 -0.79
CA ASN A 218 -10.16 20.51 0.14
C ASN A 218 -9.45 20.99 1.41
N THR A 219 -9.80 22.19 1.90
CA THR A 219 -9.23 22.77 3.14
C THR A 219 -7.70 22.78 3.22
N GLY A 220 -7.00 22.74 2.08
CA GLY A 220 -5.53 22.65 2.03
C GLY A 220 -4.96 21.26 2.32
N SER A 221 -5.78 20.21 2.36
CA SER A 221 -5.34 18.82 2.47
C SER A 221 -4.46 18.47 1.27
N PRO A 222 -3.23 17.97 1.46
CA PRO A 222 -2.35 17.60 0.37
C PRO A 222 -2.85 16.32 -0.32
N SER A 223 -2.35 16.02 -1.53
CA SER A 223 -2.39 14.65 -2.04
C SER A 223 -1.54 13.75 -1.14
N ASP A 224 -1.63 12.43 -1.34
CA ASP A 224 -0.84 11.46 -0.60
C ASP A 224 0.66 11.84 -0.55
N LEU A 225 1.19 11.98 0.68
CA LEU A 225 2.57 12.41 0.93
C LEU A 225 3.59 11.27 0.86
N VAL A 226 3.12 10.02 0.84
CA VAL A 226 3.96 8.81 0.88
C VAL A 226 4.06 8.20 -0.51
N VAL A 227 2.93 7.95 -1.16
CA VAL A 227 2.87 7.44 -2.54
C VAL A 227 2.20 8.50 -3.41
N PRO A 228 2.97 9.30 -4.18
CA PRO A 228 2.40 10.39 -4.96
C PRO A 228 1.52 9.86 -6.09
N ASN A 229 0.47 10.61 -6.43
CA ASN A 229 -0.48 10.22 -7.49
C ASN A 229 0.20 10.22 -8.87
N THR A 230 1.15 11.14 -9.08
CA THR A 230 2.03 11.24 -10.25
C THR A 230 3.43 11.63 -9.80
N VAL A 231 4.48 11.30 -10.55
CA VAL A 231 5.84 11.77 -10.24
C VAL A 231 6.36 12.75 -11.30
N PRO A 232 6.65 14.02 -10.94
CA PRO A 232 6.33 14.67 -9.66
C PRO A 232 4.83 15.01 -9.52
N ASP A 233 4.36 15.20 -8.29
CA ASP A 233 3.05 15.81 -7.98
C ASP A 233 3.24 17.18 -7.29
N GLY A 234 2.14 17.75 -6.78
CA GLY A 234 2.16 19.04 -6.10
C GLY A 234 2.91 19.07 -4.75
N ASN A 235 3.26 17.90 -4.19
CA ASN A 235 4.01 17.80 -2.94
C ASN A 235 5.53 17.74 -3.16
N ASP A 236 5.98 17.53 -4.41
CA ASP A 236 7.41 17.49 -4.70
C ASP A 236 8.05 18.88 -4.58
N SER A 237 8.96 19.02 -3.62
CA SER A 237 9.75 20.22 -3.37
C SER A 237 11.20 20.13 -3.87
N SER A 238 11.55 19.03 -4.55
CA SER A 238 12.92 18.62 -4.84
C SER A 238 13.27 18.52 -6.32
N ASN A 239 12.38 19.00 -7.21
CA ASN A 239 12.53 18.98 -8.67
C ASN A 239 12.83 17.57 -9.22
N THR A 240 12.05 16.58 -8.78
CA THR A 240 12.16 15.20 -9.28
C THR A 240 11.94 15.17 -10.79
N VAL A 241 12.80 14.44 -11.51
CA VAL A 241 12.62 14.26 -12.95
C VAL A 241 11.33 13.48 -13.22
N PRO A 242 10.44 13.98 -14.11
CA PRO A 242 9.18 13.32 -14.42
C PRO A 242 9.30 11.87 -14.85
N ALA A 243 8.44 11.02 -14.28
CA ALA A 243 8.37 9.59 -14.56
C ALA A 243 6.92 9.20 -14.88
N PRO A 244 6.53 9.10 -16.18
CA PRO A 244 5.14 8.89 -16.59
C PRO A 244 4.50 7.58 -16.14
N LEU A 245 5.30 6.62 -15.71
CA LEU A 245 4.88 5.31 -15.22
C LEU A 245 4.92 5.21 -13.69
N ALA A 246 5.23 6.30 -12.99
CA ALA A 246 5.37 6.32 -11.54
C ALA A 246 4.21 7.04 -10.84
N GLY A 247 3.79 6.46 -9.72
CA GLY A 247 2.66 6.93 -8.91
C GLY A 247 1.39 6.10 -9.09
N THR A 248 0.31 6.56 -8.46
CA THR A 248 -1.00 5.88 -8.46
C THR A 248 -1.68 5.96 -9.84
N GLU A 249 -1.75 7.13 -10.47
CA GLU A 249 -2.52 7.37 -11.71
C GLU A 249 -2.09 6.46 -12.89
N PRO A 250 -0.79 6.18 -13.13
CA PRO A 250 -0.40 5.24 -14.17
C PRO A 250 -0.92 3.82 -13.95
N ILE A 251 -1.03 3.36 -12.69
CA ILE A 251 -1.65 2.07 -12.37
C ILE A 251 -3.14 2.11 -12.68
N LEU A 252 -3.86 3.17 -12.24
CA LEU A 252 -5.30 3.32 -12.51
C LEU A 252 -5.59 3.27 -14.01
N ALA A 253 -4.76 3.97 -14.80
CA ALA A 253 -4.86 4.00 -16.26
C ALA A 253 -4.60 2.63 -16.90
N LEU A 254 -3.56 1.90 -16.47
CA LEU A 254 -3.24 0.57 -17.00
C LEU A 254 -4.27 -0.50 -16.61
N MET A 255 -4.90 -0.37 -15.45
CA MET A 255 -6.03 -1.19 -15.00
C MET A 255 -7.35 -0.82 -15.72
N GLY A 256 -7.40 0.32 -16.41
CA GLY A 256 -8.61 0.80 -17.09
C GLY A 256 -9.70 1.29 -16.13
N LEU A 257 -9.32 1.81 -14.97
CA LEU A 257 -10.28 2.23 -13.94
C LEU A 257 -10.94 3.57 -14.30
N THR A 258 -12.23 3.68 -14.03
CA THR A 258 -13.01 4.91 -14.18
C THR A 258 -13.28 5.52 -12.80
N GLN A 259 -12.96 6.80 -12.63
CA GLN A 259 -13.29 7.52 -11.39
C GLN A 259 -14.80 7.61 -11.18
N VAL A 260 -15.24 7.37 -9.94
CA VAL A 260 -16.64 7.52 -9.53
C VAL A 260 -16.74 8.28 -8.21
N ASN A 261 -17.88 8.96 -8.03
CA ASN A 261 -18.22 9.72 -6.83
C ASN A 261 -19.70 9.52 -6.41
N SER A 262 -20.32 8.45 -6.89
CA SER A 262 -21.68 8.02 -6.56
C SER A 262 -21.79 6.50 -6.73
N ASP A 263 -22.82 5.91 -6.14
CA ASP A 263 -23.05 4.47 -6.14
C ASP A 263 -22.91 3.83 -7.53
N GLN A 264 -22.21 2.70 -7.59
CA GLN A 264 -22.10 1.88 -8.79
C GLN A 264 -22.58 0.46 -8.50
N ALA A 265 -23.32 -0.11 -9.43
CA ALA A 265 -23.76 -1.49 -9.35
C ALA A 265 -23.55 -2.19 -10.70
N GLY A 266 -23.09 -3.44 -10.67
CA GLY A 266 -22.82 -4.19 -11.89
C GLY A 266 -22.08 -5.49 -11.63
N SER A 267 -21.23 -5.87 -12.58
CA SER A 267 -20.33 -7.01 -12.49
C SER A 267 -18.98 -6.58 -13.03
N ASP A 268 -17.89 -7.08 -12.45
CA ASP A 268 -16.53 -6.74 -12.90
C ASP A 268 -16.29 -5.22 -12.93
N LEU A 269 -16.68 -4.54 -11.85
CA LEU A 269 -16.57 -3.08 -11.74
C LEU A 269 -15.09 -2.67 -11.73
N LYS A 270 -14.76 -1.59 -12.45
CA LYS A 270 -13.40 -1.05 -12.60
C LYS A 270 -13.38 0.40 -12.18
N HIS A 271 -13.28 0.65 -10.88
CA HIS A 271 -13.46 1.99 -10.35
C HIS A 271 -12.30 2.49 -9.51
N SER A 272 -12.05 3.79 -9.61
CA SER A 272 -11.25 4.53 -8.64
C SER A 272 -12.14 5.49 -7.86
N VAL A 273 -11.84 5.65 -6.58
CA VAL A 273 -12.53 6.57 -5.68
C VAL A 273 -11.48 7.53 -5.12
N LYS A 274 -11.63 8.82 -5.47
CA LYS A 274 -10.63 9.85 -5.22
C LYS A 274 -11.10 10.79 -4.14
N PHE A 275 -10.37 10.84 -3.03
CA PHE A 275 -10.71 11.64 -1.85
C PHE A 275 -10.02 13.00 -1.87
N VAL A 276 -10.79 14.07 -1.63
CA VAL A 276 -10.26 15.45 -1.56
C VAL A 276 -9.71 15.82 -0.18
N VAL A 277 -9.77 14.89 0.76
CA VAL A 277 -9.32 15.02 2.14
C VAL A 277 -8.91 13.65 2.69
N GLY A 278 -7.96 13.63 3.63
CA GLY A 278 -7.41 12.39 4.21
C GLY A 278 -5.89 12.36 4.11
N ASN A 279 -5.31 11.19 4.34
CA ASN A 279 -3.87 10.96 4.31
C ASN A 279 -3.57 9.49 3.94
N HIS A 280 -2.28 9.17 3.80
CA HIS A 280 -1.82 7.83 3.41
C HIS A 280 -2.30 6.71 4.35
N SER A 281 -2.61 7.02 5.61
CA SER A 281 -3.08 6.05 6.60
C SER A 281 -4.60 6.00 6.70
N SER A 282 -5.36 6.70 5.85
CA SER A 282 -6.81 6.82 5.99
C SER A 282 -7.59 5.51 5.94
N LEU A 283 -7.06 4.43 5.36
CA LEU A 283 -7.69 3.10 5.46
C LEU A 283 -7.56 2.52 6.89
N LEU A 284 -6.52 2.91 7.62
CA LEU A 284 -6.03 2.22 8.83
C LEU A 284 -6.21 3.03 10.11
N SER A 285 -6.12 4.36 10.04
CA SER A 285 -6.18 5.24 11.20
C SER A 285 -7.11 6.42 10.94
N ALA A 286 -7.73 6.90 12.02
CA ALA A 286 -8.50 8.14 12.05
C ALA A 286 -7.78 9.27 12.82
N ASP A 287 -6.53 9.06 13.24
CA ASP A 287 -5.78 10.04 14.03
C ASP A 287 -5.71 11.38 13.30
N ALA A 288 -5.81 12.48 14.05
CA ALA A 288 -5.62 13.81 13.50
C ALA A 288 -4.21 13.97 12.92
N ASP A 289 -4.11 14.73 11.83
CA ASP A 289 -2.83 15.11 11.23
C ASP A 289 -2.66 16.65 11.21
N LEU A 290 -1.62 17.15 10.54
CA LEU A 290 -1.32 18.59 10.51
C LEU A 290 -2.41 19.43 9.83
N VAL A 291 -3.28 18.80 9.03
CA VAL A 291 -4.30 19.48 8.22
C VAL A 291 -5.71 19.02 8.57
N ASN A 292 -5.91 17.71 8.74
CA ASN A 292 -7.21 17.09 8.94
C ASN A 292 -7.46 16.77 10.42
N SER A 293 -8.66 17.08 10.90
CA SER A 293 -9.09 16.70 12.25
C SER A 293 -9.36 15.19 12.35
N GLU A 294 -9.34 14.65 13.57
CA GLU A 294 -9.74 13.26 13.85
C GLU A 294 -11.16 12.96 13.34
N GLU A 295 -12.09 13.91 13.47
CA GLU A 295 -13.45 13.77 12.94
C GLU A 295 -13.45 13.59 11.41
N THR A 296 -12.63 14.37 10.72
CA THR A 296 -12.51 14.33 9.26
C THR A 296 -11.89 13.00 8.83
N ASN A 297 -10.77 12.61 9.45
CA ASN A 297 -10.10 11.35 9.17
C ASN A 297 -10.97 10.13 9.54
N THR A 298 -11.83 10.25 10.56
CA THR A 298 -12.84 9.23 10.87
C THR A 298 -13.84 9.05 9.74
N LYS A 299 -14.35 10.13 9.13
CA LYS A 299 -15.28 10.06 8.00
C LYS A 299 -14.63 9.42 6.78
N VAL A 300 -13.42 9.85 6.42
CA VAL A 300 -12.65 9.26 5.32
C VAL A 300 -12.38 7.77 5.55
N ARG A 301 -11.90 7.39 6.74
CA ARG A 301 -11.67 5.98 7.08
C ARG A 301 -12.94 5.15 6.98
N THR A 302 -14.04 5.67 7.52
CA THR A 302 -15.34 4.98 7.50
C THR A 302 -15.80 4.76 6.06
N GLU A 303 -15.70 5.78 5.20
CA GLU A 303 -16.07 5.70 3.80
C GLU A 303 -15.22 4.68 3.03
N ILE A 304 -13.89 4.76 3.14
CA ILE A 304 -12.98 3.81 2.47
C ILE A 304 -13.25 2.38 2.91
N GLN A 305 -13.39 2.14 4.23
CA GLN A 305 -13.64 0.80 4.76
C GLN A 305 -15.03 0.28 4.37
N THR A 306 -16.03 1.16 4.29
CA THR A 306 -17.39 0.81 3.86
C THR A 306 -17.36 0.37 2.41
N ILE A 307 -16.79 1.18 1.50
CA ILE A 307 -16.64 0.82 0.08
C ILE A 307 -15.87 -0.49 -0.07
N ALA A 308 -14.72 -0.65 0.61
CA ALA A 308 -13.92 -1.85 0.50
C ALA A 308 -14.69 -3.10 0.98
N ALA A 309 -15.35 -3.04 2.13
CA ALA A 309 -16.08 -4.17 2.69
C ALA A 309 -17.31 -4.55 1.86
N THR A 310 -18.11 -3.57 1.41
CA THR A 310 -19.30 -3.84 0.59
C THR A 310 -18.93 -4.30 -0.81
N PHE A 311 -17.86 -3.75 -1.39
CA PHE A 311 -17.33 -4.17 -2.69
C PHE A 311 -16.91 -5.64 -2.68
N LEU A 312 -16.08 -6.04 -1.72
CA LEU A 312 -15.60 -7.42 -1.66
C LEU A 312 -16.72 -8.40 -1.25
N ALA A 313 -17.58 -8.04 -0.30
CA ALA A 313 -18.69 -8.90 0.12
C ALA A 313 -19.77 -9.08 -0.96
N SER A 314 -19.80 -8.20 -1.96
CA SER A 314 -20.73 -8.27 -3.10
C SER A 314 -20.14 -8.96 -4.33
N ASP A 315 -18.99 -9.64 -4.24
CA ASP A 315 -18.28 -10.20 -5.40
C ASP A 315 -17.97 -9.11 -6.45
N GLY A 316 -17.49 -7.95 -5.99
CA GLY A 316 -17.12 -6.82 -6.84
C GLY A 316 -18.29 -6.13 -7.54
N ALA A 317 -19.52 -6.39 -7.10
CA ALA A 317 -20.73 -5.94 -7.78
C ALA A 317 -21.25 -4.56 -7.33
N LEU A 318 -20.71 -4.00 -6.24
CA LEU A 318 -21.21 -2.77 -5.63
C LEU A 318 -20.06 -1.85 -5.18
N VAL A 319 -20.08 -0.58 -5.58
CA VAL A 319 -19.33 0.50 -4.93
C VAL A 319 -20.37 1.37 -4.23
N ASP A 320 -20.42 1.28 -2.89
CA ASP A 320 -21.42 1.95 -2.04
C ASP A 320 -20.83 3.22 -1.44
N ILE A 321 -21.20 4.39 -1.97
CA ILE A 321 -20.67 5.69 -1.55
C ILE A 321 -21.66 6.34 -0.58
N THR A 322 -21.25 6.46 0.68
CA THR A 322 -22.12 6.95 1.76
C THR A 322 -21.92 8.42 2.08
N ASP A 323 -20.77 8.99 1.71
CA ASP A 323 -20.44 10.41 1.87
C ASP A 323 -19.68 10.96 0.65
N ASP A 324 -20.43 11.39 -0.37
CA ASP A 324 -19.87 11.96 -1.60
C ASP A 324 -19.16 13.31 -1.39
N SER A 325 -19.37 13.97 -0.25
CA SER A 325 -18.74 15.26 0.08
C SER A 325 -17.23 15.14 0.32
N LEU A 326 -16.75 13.92 0.56
CA LEU A 326 -15.33 13.58 0.72
C LEU A 326 -14.63 13.37 -0.63
N LEU A 327 -15.37 13.30 -1.73
CA LEU A 327 -14.88 12.81 -3.01
C LEU A 327 -14.67 13.94 -4.03
N GLN A 328 -13.68 13.74 -4.90
CA GLN A 328 -13.48 14.59 -6.05
C GLN A 328 -14.62 14.33 -7.05
N ALA A 329 -15.19 15.40 -7.59
CA ALA A 329 -16.21 15.30 -8.64
C ALA A 329 -15.67 14.46 -9.82
N ALA A 330 -16.46 13.47 -10.25
CA ALA A 330 -16.12 12.66 -11.41
C ALA A 330 -16.12 13.52 -12.70
N PRO A 331 -15.22 13.24 -13.65
CA PRO A 331 -15.09 14.00 -14.90
C PRO A 331 -16.29 13.87 -15.85
#